data_AF-A0A934NGE1-F1
#
_entry.id   AF-A0A934NGE1-F1
#
_cell.length_a   1.000
_cell.length_b   1.000
_cell.length_c   1.000
_cell.angle_alpha   90.00
_cell.angle_beta   90.00
_cell.angle_gamma   90.00
#
_symmetry.space_group_name_H-M   'P 1'
#
loop_
_entity.id
_entity.type
_entity.pdbx_description
1 polymer ?
#
loop_
_entity_poly.entity_id
_entity_poly.type
_entity_poly.pdbx_seq_one_letter_code
_entity_poly.pdbx_strand_id
1 'polypeptide(L)'
;MIELESDGAPGTAAGGRADRPAHPDHAPRFAHYENAAREAVMAHPLYGEDLETTYLEDAQMWLRVYQELLDFKETLLRDMNAALSTMPEVARVEIETSDAVILEAEAQRFRQRLAWWEARCEALTPRS
;
A
#
# COMPACT_ATOMS: atom_id res chain seq x y z
N MET A 1 21.44 -69.25 8.92
CA MET A 1 22.79 -69.82 8.81
C MET A 1 23.62 -68.78 8.08
N ILE A 2 24.64 -68.30 8.79
CA ILE A 2 25.51 -67.15 8.53
C ILE A 2 26.58 -67.58 7.51
N GLU A 3 27.06 -66.67 6.66
CA GLU A 3 28.49 -66.29 6.60
C GLU A 3 28.63 -64.83 6.13
N LEU A 4 29.47 -64.11 6.87
CA LEU A 4 29.81 -62.69 6.84
C LEU A 4 31.33 -62.64 6.62
N GLU A 5 31.79 -61.94 5.60
CA GLU A 5 33.13 -61.30 5.52
C GLU A 5 32.92 -60.03 4.67
N SER A 6 32.93 -58.80 5.21
CA SER A 6 34.09 -57.94 5.58
C SER A 6 35.08 -57.79 4.40
N ASP A 7 35.53 -56.64 3.92
CA ASP A 7 35.66 -55.26 4.41
C ASP A 7 35.99 -54.38 3.17
N GLY A 8 35.77 -53.06 3.23
CA GLY A 8 36.24 -52.13 2.19
C GLY A 8 35.42 -50.85 2.01
N ALA A 9 35.51 -49.92 2.96
CA ALA A 9 35.46 -48.48 2.65
C ALA A 9 36.88 -48.04 2.19
N PRO A 10 37.11 -46.98 1.37
CA PRO A 10 36.43 -45.69 1.45
C PRO A 10 36.16 -45.00 0.09
N GLY A 11 35.33 -43.96 0.08
CA GLY A 11 35.19 -43.14 -1.12
C GLY A 11 34.06 -42.13 -1.06
N THR A 12 34.34 -40.99 -0.44
CA THR A 12 33.58 -39.74 -0.53
C THR A 12 33.08 -39.48 -1.96
N ALA A 13 31.76 -39.47 -2.16
CA ALA A 13 31.14 -38.73 -3.24
C ALA A 13 30.10 -37.81 -2.61
N ALA A 14 30.59 -36.64 -2.20
CA ALA A 14 29.78 -35.46 -2.01
C ALA A 14 29.06 -35.19 -3.34
N GLY A 15 27.82 -35.68 -3.46
CA GLY A 15 26.88 -35.25 -4.48
C GLY A 15 26.55 -33.80 -4.20
N GLY A 16 27.33 -32.91 -4.81
CA GLY A 16 27.23 -31.47 -4.67
C GLY A 16 25.78 -31.04 -4.76
N ARG A 17 25.28 -30.47 -3.65
CA ARG A 17 24.17 -29.54 -3.68
C ARG A 17 24.64 -28.40 -4.57
N ALA A 18 24.41 -28.57 -5.88
CA ALA A 18 24.72 -27.59 -6.89
C ALA A 18 24.07 -26.29 -6.44
N ASP A 19 24.95 -25.37 -6.05
CA ASP A 19 24.84 -23.93 -6.12
C ASP A 19 23.50 -23.50 -6.74
N ARG A 20 22.46 -23.42 -5.91
CA ARG A 20 21.25 -22.73 -6.30
C ARG A 20 21.70 -21.28 -6.39
N PRO A 21 21.69 -20.65 -7.58
CA PRO A 21 22.09 -19.26 -7.67
C PRO A 21 21.26 -18.49 -6.65
N ALA A 22 21.94 -17.73 -5.78
CA ALA A 22 21.27 -16.77 -4.93
C ALA A 22 20.32 -15.99 -5.83
N HIS A 23 19.03 -16.03 -5.48
CA HIS A 23 18.00 -15.32 -6.24
C HIS A 23 18.50 -13.89 -6.44
N PRO A 24 18.50 -13.38 -7.69
CA PRO A 24 19.15 -12.11 -8.00
C PRO A 24 18.71 -11.06 -7.00
N ASP A 25 19.73 -10.39 -6.48
CA ASP A 25 19.70 -9.30 -5.52
C ASP A 25 18.38 -8.52 -5.66
N HIS A 26 17.46 -8.75 -4.74
CA HIS A 26 16.29 -7.92 -4.59
C HIS A 26 16.78 -6.58 -4.04
N ALA A 27 17.34 -5.72 -4.90
CA ALA A 27 17.42 -4.29 -4.63
C ALA A 27 16.11 -3.90 -3.94
N PRO A 28 16.15 -3.20 -2.79
CA PRO A 28 15.08 -3.27 -1.79
C PRO A 28 13.76 -2.92 -2.47
N ARG A 29 12.94 -3.93 -2.80
CA ARG A 29 11.71 -3.78 -3.60
C ARG A 29 10.78 -2.73 -2.96
N PHE A 30 10.89 -2.60 -1.65
CA PHE A 30 10.20 -1.64 -0.80
C PHE A 30 10.52 -0.16 -1.10
N ALA A 31 11.70 0.17 -1.64
CA ALA A 31 12.07 1.57 -1.93
C ALA A 31 11.23 2.19 -3.08
N HIS A 32 10.72 1.38 -4.00
CA HIS A 32 9.81 1.86 -5.05
C HIS A 32 8.40 2.11 -4.51
N TYR A 33 7.90 1.24 -3.62
CA TYR A 33 6.61 1.45 -2.95
C TYR A 33 6.64 2.61 -1.97
N GLU A 34 7.75 2.80 -1.25
CA GLU A 34 7.94 3.93 -0.34
C GLU A 34 7.92 5.26 -1.10
N ASN A 35 8.55 5.33 -2.28
CA ASN A 35 8.46 6.50 -3.15
C ASN A 35 7.05 6.71 -3.72
N ALA A 36 6.37 5.65 -4.16
CA ALA A 36 5.00 5.75 -4.67
C ALA A 36 4.00 6.16 -3.59
N ALA A 37 4.12 5.61 -2.37
CA ALA A 37 3.37 6.04 -1.21
C ALA A 37 3.67 7.50 -0.87
N ARG A 38 4.95 7.89 -0.85
CA ARG A 38 5.36 9.28 -0.62
C ARG A 38 4.78 10.23 -1.68
N GLU A 39 4.76 9.84 -2.96
CA GLU A 39 4.15 10.61 -4.05
C GLU A 39 2.63 10.67 -3.95
N ALA A 40 1.97 9.55 -3.65
CA ALA A 40 0.52 9.49 -3.42
C ALA A 40 0.10 10.35 -2.20
N VAL A 41 1.01 10.54 -1.26
CA VAL A 41 0.87 11.39 -0.06
C VAL A 41 1.26 12.85 -0.32
N MET A 42 1.97 13.16 -1.41
CA MET A 42 2.27 14.55 -1.72
C MET A 42 0.96 15.30 -1.95
N ALA A 43 0.68 16.24 -1.04
CA ALA A 43 -0.58 16.96 -0.94
C ALA A 43 -0.76 18.02 -2.05
N HIS A 44 -0.70 17.60 -3.31
CA HIS A 44 -0.99 18.45 -4.45
C HIS A 44 -2.51 18.59 -4.63
N PRO A 45 -2.98 19.75 -5.11
CA PRO A 45 -4.36 19.90 -5.56
C PRO A 45 -4.70 18.90 -6.66
N LEU A 46 -5.96 18.47 -6.69
CA LEU A 46 -6.50 17.72 -7.82
C LEU A 46 -6.55 18.63 -9.06
N TYR A 47 -6.61 18.00 -10.23
CA TYR A 47 -6.74 18.75 -11.48
C TYR A 47 -8.00 19.62 -11.45
N GLY A 48 -7.82 20.92 -11.66
CA GLY A 48 -8.91 21.92 -11.61
C GLY A 48 -9.28 22.41 -10.21
N GLU A 49 -8.65 21.88 -9.15
CA GLU A 49 -8.87 22.36 -7.79
C GLU A 49 -8.20 23.71 -7.57
N ASP A 50 -9.01 24.72 -7.25
CA ASP A 50 -8.55 26.05 -6.89
C ASP A 50 -8.74 26.29 -5.39
N LEU A 51 -7.64 26.21 -4.64
CA LEU A 51 -7.64 26.45 -3.19
C LEU A 51 -7.88 27.91 -2.82
N GLU A 52 -7.74 28.84 -3.76
CA GLU A 52 -7.95 30.27 -3.52
C GLU A 52 -9.37 30.71 -3.88
N THR A 53 -10.25 29.80 -4.33
CA THR A 53 -11.62 30.14 -4.71
C THR A 53 -12.33 30.89 -3.57
N THR A 54 -12.98 32.00 -3.92
CA THR A 54 -13.83 32.78 -3.03
C THR A 54 -15.30 32.39 -3.16
N TYR A 55 -15.63 31.44 -4.03
CA TYR A 55 -16.99 31.00 -4.29
C TYR A 55 -17.35 29.82 -3.37
N LEU A 56 -18.40 29.99 -2.56
CA LEU A 56 -18.90 28.94 -1.68
C LEU A 56 -19.31 27.67 -2.47
N GLU A 57 -19.86 27.85 -3.67
CA GLU A 57 -20.29 26.76 -4.55
C GLU A 57 -19.14 25.86 -4.97
N ASP A 58 -17.98 26.44 -5.31
CA ASP A 58 -16.76 25.69 -5.62
C ASP A 58 -16.28 24.89 -4.41
N ALA A 59 -16.29 25.52 -3.23
CA ALA A 59 -15.89 24.86 -1.99
C ALA A 59 -16.78 23.66 -1.66
N GLN A 60 -18.10 23.82 -1.82
CA GLN A 60 -19.06 22.73 -1.63
C GLN A 60 -18.94 21.63 -2.69
N MET A 61 -18.58 21.98 -3.93
CA MET A 61 -18.29 21.00 -4.97
C MET A 61 -17.09 20.14 -4.58
N TRP A 62 -15.98 20.76 -4.19
CA TRP A 62 -14.78 20.03 -3.79
C TRP A 62 -14.99 19.20 -2.52
N LEU A 63 -15.79 19.68 -1.57
CA LEU A 63 -16.23 18.89 -0.42
C LEU A 63 -16.87 17.56 -0.87
N ARG A 64 -17.81 17.59 -1.82
CA ARG A 64 -18.44 16.38 -2.37
C ARG A 64 -17.44 15.47 -3.08
N VAL A 65 -16.54 16.05 -3.89
CA VAL A 65 -15.50 15.27 -4.61
C VAL A 65 -14.60 14.53 -3.63
N TYR A 66 -14.09 15.22 -2.59
CA TYR A 66 -13.23 14.58 -1.60
C TYR A 66 -13.96 13.55 -0.74
N GLN A 67 -15.24 13.74 -0.46
CA GLN A 67 -16.06 12.74 0.22
C GLN A 67 -16.16 11.45 -0.60
N GLU A 68 -16.52 11.54 -1.88
CA GLU A 68 -16.61 10.38 -2.78
C GLU A 68 -15.26 9.64 -2.91
N LEU A 69 -14.15 10.39 -3.01
CA LEU A 69 -12.81 9.80 -3.07
C LEU A 69 -12.44 9.08 -1.77
N LEU A 70 -12.77 9.66 -0.61
CA LEU A 70 -12.51 9.05 0.68
C LEU A 70 -13.35 7.78 0.86
N ASP A 71 -14.65 7.84 0.58
CA ASP A 71 -15.59 6.71 0.70
C ASP A 71 -15.15 5.53 -0.18
N PHE A 72 -14.68 5.83 -1.40
CA PHE A 72 -14.11 4.83 -2.29
C PHE A 72 -12.88 4.16 -1.68
N LYS A 73 -11.91 4.93 -1.15
CA LYS A 73 -10.70 4.37 -0.53
C LYS A 73 -11.01 3.55 0.71
N GLU A 74 -11.93 4.01 1.55
CA GLU A 74 -12.35 3.28 2.76
C GLU A 74 -13.09 1.98 2.43
N THR A 75 -13.84 1.96 1.32
CA THR A 75 -14.45 0.72 0.80
C THR A 75 -13.38 -0.27 0.35
N LEU A 76 -12.39 0.17 -0.45
CA LEU A 76 -11.29 -0.69 -0.88
C LEU A 76 -10.51 -1.27 0.31
N LEU A 77 -10.18 -0.44 1.31
CA LEU A 77 -9.48 -0.90 2.52
C LEU A 77 -10.28 -1.96 3.28
N ARG A 78 -11.60 -1.77 3.40
CA ARG A 78 -12.48 -2.73 4.07
C ARG A 78 -12.52 -4.07 3.34
N ASP A 79 -12.70 -4.04 2.02
CA ASP A 79 -12.79 -5.25 1.20
C ASP A 79 -11.45 -5.99 1.16
N MET A 80 -10.34 -5.25 1.06
CA MET A 80 -8.99 -5.79 1.16
C MET A 80 -8.78 -6.51 2.50
N ASN A 81 -9.12 -5.87 3.62
CA ASN A 81 -9.00 -6.47 4.95
C ASN A 81 -9.83 -7.76 5.09
N ALA A 82 -11.04 -7.79 4.52
CA ALA A 82 -11.85 -9.01 4.50
C ALA A 82 -11.16 -10.14 3.71
N ALA A 83 -10.58 -9.82 2.54
CA ALA A 83 -9.90 -10.78 1.71
C ALA A 83 -8.63 -11.35 2.37
N LEU A 84 -7.83 -10.49 3.02
CA LEU A 84 -6.57 -10.85 3.69
C LEU A 84 -6.74 -11.97 4.73
N SER A 85 -7.90 -12.06 5.37
CA SER A 85 -8.20 -13.08 6.38
C SER A 85 -8.18 -14.52 5.84
N THR A 86 -8.33 -14.69 4.52
CA THR A 86 -8.40 -16.00 3.85
C THR A 86 -7.12 -16.35 3.07
N MET A 87 -6.17 -15.42 3.00
CA MET A 87 -4.97 -15.57 2.20
C MET A 87 -3.84 -16.30 2.94
N PRO A 88 -2.94 -17.00 2.22
CA PRO A 88 -1.68 -17.47 2.79
C PRO A 88 -0.83 -16.31 3.33
N GLU A 89 -0.08 -16.56 4.41
CA GLU A 89 0.77 -15.57 5.09
C GLU A 89 1.61 -14.72 4.12
N VAL A 90 2.32 -15.38 3.20
CA VAL A 90 3.22 -14.69 2.26
C VAL A 90 2.49 -13.70 1.35
N ALA A 91 1.24 -14.00 0.97
CA ALA A 91 0.44 -13.10 0.14
C ALA A 91 -0.13 -11.95 0.97
N ARG A 92 -0.55 -12.21 2.21
CA ARG A 92 -1.02 -11.17 3.12
C ARG A 92 0.08 -10.15 3.43
N VAL A 93 1.28 -10.61 3.78
CA VAL A 93 2.42 -9.73 4.10
C VAL A 93 2.79 -8.85 2.90
N GLU A 94 2.76 -9.38 1.67
CA GLU A 94 3.02 -8.57 0.47
C GLU A 94 2.02 -7.42 0.33
N ILE A 95 0.72 -7.70 0.48
CA ILE A 95 -0.35 -6.69 0.36
C ILE A 95 -0.30 -5.67 1.50
N GLU A 96 -0.11 -6.13 2.74
CA GLU A 96 -0.03 -5.26 3.92
C GLU A 96 1.15 -4.28 3.87
N THR A 97 2.27 -4.69 3.26
CA THR A 97 3.49 -3.87 3.19
C THR A 97 3.62 -3.04 1.92
N SER A 98 2.69 -3.18 0.97
CA SER A 98 2.69 -2.44 -0.30
C SER A 98 1.35 -1.72 -0.54
N ASP A 99 0.34 -2.43 -1.03
CA ASP A 99 -0.95 -1.87 -1.43
C ASP A 99 -1.69 -1.17 -0.27
N ALA A 100 -1.70 -1.80 0.91
CA ALA A 100 -2.38 -1.25 2.07
C ALA A 100 -1.77 0.09 2.52
N VAL A 101 -0.44 0.17 2.53
CA VAL A 101 0.29 1.39 2.90
C VAL A 101 -0.10 2.55 1.98
N ILE A 102 -0.20 2.31 0.68
CA ILE A 102 -0.57 3.35 -0.30
C ILE A 102 -2.02 3.79 -0.08
N LEU A 103 -2.96 2.85 0.03
CA LEU A 103 -4.38 3.14 0.21
C LEU A 103 -4.67 3.91 1.50
N GLU A 104 -4.04 3.53 2.60
CA GLU A 104 -4.16 4.24 3.88
C GLU A 104 -3.64 5.67 3.78
N ALA A 105 -2.49 5.84 3.13
CA ALA A 105 -1.86 7.15 3.01
C ALA A 105 -2.66 8.10 2.08
N GLU A 106 -3.24 7.58 1.00
CA GLU A 106 -4.20 8.32 0.16
C GLU A 106 -5.49 8.68 0.91
N ALA A 107 -6.07 7.73 1.65
CA ALA A 107 -7.26 7.98 2.46
C ALA A 107 -7.00 9.08 3.50
N GLN A 108 -5.85 9.04 4.15
CA GLN A 108 -5.46 10.06 5.11
C GLN A 108 -5.29 11.44 4.45
N ARG A 109 -4.68 11.51 3.26
CA ARG A 109 -4.57 12.76 2.48
C ARG A 109 -5.94 13.31 2.13
N PHE A 110 -6.87 12.47 1.67
CA PHE A 110 -8.22 12.89 1.33
C PHE A 110 -9.02 13.35 2.55
N ARG A 111 -8.87 12.67 3.70
CA ARG A 111 -9.47 13.10 4.97
C ARG A 111 -8.99 14.48 5.40
N GLN A 112 -7.68 14.74 5.29
CA GLN A 112 -7.11 16.07 5.60
C GLN A 112 -7.65 17.14 4.66
N ARG A 113 -7.74 16.85 3.36
CA ARG A 113 -8.23 17.83 2.39
C ARG A 113 -9.74 18.05 2.50
N LEU A 114 -10.51 17.01 2.82
CA LEU A 114 -11.94 17.13 3.13
C LEU A 114 -12.16 18.09 4.30
N ALA A 115 -11.45 17.89 5.41
CA ALA A 115 -11.52 18.77 6.58
C ALA A 115 -11.11 20.22 6.25
N TRP A 116 -10.14 20.41 5.34
CA TRP A 116 -9.79 21.74 4.85
C TRP A 116 -10.96 22.40 4.08
N TRP A 117 -11.63 21.66 3.20
CA TRP A 117 -12.78 22.16 2.44
C TRP A 117 -14.01 22.42 3.33
N GLU A 118 -14.22 21.63 4.38
CA GLU A 118 -15.24 21.90 5.42
C GLU A 118 -14.99 23.26 6.06
N ALA A 119 -13.77 23.49 6.56
CA ALA A 119 -13.39 24.78 7.15
C ALA A 119 -13.49 25.94 6.14
N ARG A 120 -13.18 25.70 4.86
CA ARG A 120 -13.31 26.69 3.80
C ARG A 120 -14.78 27.06 3.55
N CYS A 121 -15.68 26.07 3.53
CA CYS A 121 -17.12 26.32 3.39
C CYS A 121 -17.66 27.15 4.55
N GLU A 122 -17.26 26.84 5.79
CA GLU A 122 -17.64 27.62 6.97
C GLU A 122 -17.17 29.08 6.85
N ALA A 123 -15.92 29.30 6.40
CA ALA A 123 -15.36 30.64 6.23
C ALA A 123 -16.04 31.46 5.12
N LEU A 124 -16.56 30.80 4.07
CA LEU A 124 -17.24 31.44 2.94
C LEU A 124 -18.76 31.59 3.16
N THR A 125 -19.32 30.96 4.18
CA THR A 125 -20.76 31.07 4.48
C THR A 125 -21.07 32.45 5.07
N PRO A 126 -21.99 33.22 4.47
CA PRO A 126 -22.37 34.53 5.01
C PRO A 126 -22.93 34.40 6.43
N ARG A 127 -22.42 35.18 7.37
CA ARG A 127 -23.00 35.27 8.72
C ARG A 127 -24.22 36.18 8.66
N SER A 128 -25.40 35.59 8.84
CA SER A 128 -26.69 36.29 9.00
C SER A 128 -26.79 37.00 10.35
#